data_AF-A0AAV4PKA2-F1
#
_entry.id   AF-A0AAV4PKA2-F1
#
_cell.length_a   1.000
_cell.length_b   1.000
_cell.length_c   1.000
_cell.angle_alpha   90.00
_cell.angle_beta   90.00
_cell.angle_gamma   90.00
#
_symmetry.space_group_name_H-M   'P 1'
#
loop_
_entity.id
_entity.type
_entity.pdbx_description
1 polymer ?
#
loop_
_entity_poly.entity_id
_entity_poly.type
_entity_poly.pdbx_seq_one_letter_code
_entity_poly.pdbx_strand_id
1 'polypeptide(L)'
;MKFSRQGKLIFTTADPVCAAQILNLDKIQDTPVSTGVTFENITERFLVFDIPTHLQLSELADEIMNNNDMEVVEVRQCLHCYDFTHATRVCDKKICPLCGANHEGQCQGPEKCILCNGPHSATSNICPRLTLEQKILEFKCRNHLTIGEARRLYAHSSKTNYSEAAKINSAAPNIEEIVNQRVESIVQNITIKMEQQTTLLIEIFQKTIENLVQYLVSVFHQTDLKNP
;
A
#
# COMPACT_ATOMS: atom_id res chain seq x y z
N MET A 1 -7.09 31.49 -9.01
CA MET A 1 -5.63 31.53 -8.77
C MET A 1 -5.38 31.50 -7.28
N LYS A 2 -4.54 30.59 -6.80
CA LYS A 2 -4.18 30.48 -5.37
C LYS A 2 -2.75 30.98 -5.18
N PHE A 3 -2.46 31.58 -4.03
CA PHE A 3 -1.11 32.03 -3.67
C PHE A 3 -0.67 31.38 -2.37
N SER A 4 0.61 31.03 -2.26
CA SER A 4 1.20 30.58 -1.00
C SER A 4 1.32 31.74 -0.01
N ARG A 5 1.55 31.43 1.27
CA ARG A 5 1.86 32.45 2.30
C ARG A 5 3.15 33.24 2.00
N GLN A 6 3.97 32.76 1.07
CA GLN A 6 5.19 33.42 0.58
C GLN A 6 4.96 34.17 -0.73
N GLY A 7 3.70 34.35 -1.18
CA GLY A 7 3.35 35.08 -2.40
C GLY A 7 3.62 34.32 -3.71
N LYS A 8 3.88 33.00 -3.66
CA LYS A 8 4.09 32.18 -4.86
C LYS A 8 2.76 31.79 -5.49
N LEU A 9 2.64 31.88 -6.81
CA LEU A 9 1.44 31.45 -7.54
C LEU A 9 1.34 29.92 -7.58
N ILE A 10 0.18 29.38 -7.20
CA ILE A 10 -0.08 27.94 -7.12
C ILE A 10 -1.07 27.57 -8.23
N PHE A 11 -0.65 26.62 -9.06
CA PHE A 11 -1.49 25.94 -10.04
C PHE A 11 -1.78 24.52 -9.57
N THR A 12 -3.01 24.07 -9.80
CA THR A 12 -3.42 22.68 -9.53
C THR A 12 -3.90 22.10 -10.84
N THR A 13 -3.28 21.01 -11.27
CA THR A 13 -3.70 20.24 -12.44
C THR A 13 -3.82 18.77 -12.04
N ALA A 14 -4.79 18.07 -12.61
CA ALA A 14 -4.95 16.63 -12.47
C ALA A 14 -4.17 15.85 -13.54
N ASP A 15 -3.66 16.54 -14.58
CA ASP A 15 -2.88 15.94 -15.66
C ASP A 15 -1.38 15.98 -15.34
N PRO A 16 -0.72 14.83 -15.17
CA PRO A 16 0.71 14.75 -14.87
C PRO A 16 1.60 15.27 -16.01
N VAL A 17 1.15 15.18 -17.27
CA VAL A 17 1.91 15.70 -18.42
C VAL A 17 1.92 17.23 -18.39
N CYS A 18 0.77 17.84 -18.12
CA CYS A 18 0.65 19.28 -17.90
C CYS A 18 1.53 19.75 -16.73
N ALA A 19 1.56 19.03 -15.61
CA ALA A 19 2.43 19.35 -14.48
C ALA A 19 3.92 19.32 -14.85
N ALA A 20 4.35 18.29 -15.59
CA ALA A 20 5.73 18.15 -16.05
C ALA A 20 6.12 19.23 -17.07
N GLN A 21 5.21 19.63 -17.96
CA GLN A 21 5.44 20.74 -18.89
C GLN A 21 5.60 22.07 -18.17
N ILE A 22 4.79 22.32 -17.13
CA ILE A 22 4.87 23.55 -16.32
C ILE A 22 6.19 23.60 -15.54
N LEU A 23 6.73 22.47 -15.09
CA LEU A 23 8.05 22.42 -14.45
C LEU A 23 9.21 22.88 -15.34
N ASN A 24 9.08 22.66 -16.65
CA ASN A 24 10.12 23.05 -17.60
C ASN A 24 10.03 24.54 -18.01
N LEU A 25 9.07 25.30 -17.47
CA LEU A 25 8.98 26.74 -17.70
C LEU A 25 10.05 27.48 -16.90
N ASP A 26 10.95 28.14 -17.62
CA ASP A 26 12.00 29.02 -17.10
C ASP A 26 11.65 30.51 -17.28
N LYS A 27 10.72 30.85 -18.18
CA LYS A 27 10.26 32.22 -18.46
C LYS A 27 8.78 32.29 -18.77
N ILE A 28 8.16 33.40 -18.38
CA ILE A 28 6.81 33.80 -18.81
C ILE A 28 6.89 35.26 -19.29
N GLN A 29 6.59 35.51 -20.57
CA GLN A 29 6.66 36.85 -21.17
C GLN A 29 7.94 37.61 -20.76
N ASP A 30 9.09 36.98 -21.00
CA ASP A 30 10.45 37.48 -20.68
C ASP A 30 10.79 37.63 -19.19
N THR A 31 9.86 37.34 -18.28
CA THR A 31 10.14 37.32 -16.84
C THR A 31 10.65 35.94 -16.45
N PRO A 32 11.86 35.82 -15.86
CA PRO A 32 12.36 34.55 -15.39
C PRO A 32 11.48 34.04 -14.24
N VAL A 33 11.08 32.77 -14.32
CA VAL A 33 10.27 32.11 -13.31
C VAL A 33 11.00 30.88 -12.77
N SER A 34 10.78 30.58 -11.50
CA SER A 34 11.24 29.35 -10.87
C SER A 34 10.02 28.56 -10.45
N THR A 35 9.88 27.38 -11.03
CA THR A 35 8.79 26.45 -10.77
C THR A 35 9.27 25.35 -9.84
N GLY A 36 8.38 24.86 -8.98
CA GLY A 36 8.66 23.73 -8.10
C GLY A 36 7.36 22.99 -7.85
N VAL A 37 7.38 21.65 -7.92
CA VAL A 37 6.20 20.86 -7.57
C VAL A 37 6.22 20.60 -6.08
N THR A 38 5.12 20.93 -5.44
CA THR A 38 4.78 20.37 -4.14
C THR A 38 3.94 19.14 -4.42
N PHE A 39 4.59 17.97 -4.44
CA PHE A 39 3.87 16.70 -4.47
C PHE A 39 3.35 16.47 -3.05
N GLU A 40 2.04 16.62 -2.83
CA GLU A 40 1.40 15.88 -1.74
C GLU A 40 1.40 14.42 -2.18
N ASN A 41 2.43 13.71 -1.75
CA ASN A 41 2.69 12.35 -2.19
C ASN A 41 1.53 11.46 -1.73
N ILE A 42 0.78 10.90 -2.68
CA ILE A 42 -0.25 9.89 -2.41
C ILE A 42 0.37 8.76 -1.54
N THR A 43 1.64 8.44 -1.76
CA THR A 43 2.40 7.45 -0.98
C THR A 43 2.53 7.79 0.51
N GLU A 44 2.61 9.07 0.91
CA GLU A 44 2.67 9.44 2.33
C GLU A 44 1.31 9.36 3.02
N ARG A 45 0.21 9.58 2.27
CA ARG A 45 -1.15 9.53 2.81
C ARG A 45 -1.74 8.12 2.81
N PHE A 46 -1.27 7.25 1.91
CA PHE A 46 -1.78 5.90 1.70
C PHE A 46 -0.76 4.77 1.95
N LEU A 47 0.47 5.10 2.41
CA LEU A 47 1.55 4.12 2.68
C LEU A 47 1.86 3.19 1.48
N VAL A 48 1.76 3.71 0.25
CA VAL A 48 2.11 2.95 -0.95
C VAL A 48 3.60 3.14 -1.20
N PHE A 49 4.43 2.15 -0.84
CA PHE A 49 5.89 2.27 -0.93
C PHE A 49 6.43 2.00 -2.34
N ASP A 50 5.66 1.33 -3.21
CA ASP A 50 6.01 1.06 -4.60
C ASP A 50 4.76 1.15 -5.50
N ILE A 51 4.85 1.89 -6.60
CA ILE A 51 3.83 1.91 -7.66
C ILE A 51 4.30 0.93 -8.74
N PRO A 52 3.72 -0.27 -8.85
CA PRO A 52 4.14 -1.25 -9.84
C PRO A 52 3.86 -0.72 -11.25
N THR A 53 4.92 -0.52 -12.03
CA THR A 53 4.87 -0.02 -13.42
C THR A 53 4.29 -1.02 -14.43
N HIS A 54 4.02 -2.23 -13.97
CA HIS A 54 3.57 -3.39 -14.75
C HIS A 54 2.10 -3.74 -14.47
N LEU A 55 1.44 -3.09 -13.49
CA LEU A 55 0.00 -3.22 -13.28
C LEU A 55 -0.75 -2.16 -14.08
N GLN A 56 -1.92 -2.53 -14.61
CA GLN A 56 -2.83 -1.57 -15.22
C GLN A 56 -3.35 -0.59 -14.16
N LEU A 57 -3.46 0.70 -14.50
CA LEU A 57 -3.95 1.74 -13.59
C LEU A 57 -5.33 1.41 -13.00
N SER A 58 -6.18 0.66 -13.72
CA SER A 58 -7.48 0.19 -13.22
C SER A 58 -7.35 -0.89 -12.15
N GLU A 59 -6.44 -1.85 -12.34
CA GLU A 59 -6.18 -2.91 -11.35
C GLU A 59 -5.52 -2.33 -10.10
N LEU A 60 -4.61 -1.37 -10.28
CA LEU A 60 -4.04 -0.62 -9.17
C LEU A 60 -5.09 0.26 -8.48
N ALA A 61 -6.04 0.85 -9.22
CA ALA A 61 -7.15 1.60 -8.63
C ALA A 61 -8.09 0.68 -7.85
N ASP A 62 -8.40 -0.51 -8.35
CA ASP A 62 -9.19 -1.53 -7.65
C ASP A 62 -8.46 -2.04 -6.41
N GLU A 63 -7.15 -2.28 -6.49
CA GLU A 63 -6.30 -2.66 -5.36
C GLU A 63 -6.22 -1.53 -4.32
N ILE A 64 -6.02 -0.28 -4.75
CA ILE A 64 -6.05 0.90 -3.88
C ILE A 64 -7.44 1.08 -3.28
N MET A 65 -8.53 0.85 -4.02
CA MET A 65 -9.90 0.93 -3.49
C MET A 65 -10.18 -0.17 -2.46
N ASN A 66 -9.76 -1.41 -2.74
CA ASN A 66 -9.85 -2.54 -1.81
C ASN A 66 -8.97 -2.34 -0.57
N ASN A 67 -7.81 -1.70 -0.70
CA ASN A 67 -6.92 -1.36 0.40
C ASN A 67 -7.33 -0.07 1.14
N ASN A 68 -8.10 0.81 0.48
CA ASN A 68 -8.68 2.03 1.05
C ASN A 68 -9.97 1.78 1.84
N ASP A 69 -10.48 0.55 1.88
CA ASP A 69 -11.35 0.04 2.95
C ASP A 69 -10.60 -0.10 4.29
N MET A 70 -9.57 0.71 4.51
CA MET A 70 -8.90 0.89 5.78
C MET A 70 -9.86 1.62 6.71
N GLU A 71 -10.79 0.84 7.28
CA GLU A 71 -11.64 1.22 8.41
C GLU A 71 -10.75 1.91 9.45
N VAL A 72 -11.10 3.11 9.89
CA VAL A 72 -10.41 3.77 11.00
C VAL A 72 -10.49 2.82 12.20
N VAL A 73 -9.39 2.09 12.47
CA VAL A 73 -9.40 1.06 13.50
C VAL A 73 -9.20 1.71 14.86
N GLU A 74 -10.24 2.38 15.32
CA GLU A 74 -10.32 2.87 16.70
C GLU A 74 -10.39 1.65 17.62
N VAL A 75 -9.50 1.60 18.62
CA VAL A 75 -9.52 0.52 19.61
C VAL A 75 -10.82 0.62 20.39
N ARG A 76 -11.75 -0.30 20.12
CA ARG A 76 -13.01 -0.35 20.84
C ARG A 76 -12.79 -0.90 22.23
N GLN A 77 -12.69 0.01 23.20
CA GLN A 77 -12.53 -0.30 24.60
C GLN A 77 -13.89 -0.25 25.34
N CYS A 78 -14.14 -1.21 26.22
CA CYS A 78 -15.31 -1.15 27.11
C CYS A 78 -15.19 0.07 28.04
N LEU A 79 -16.18 0.96 28.02
CA LEU A 79 -16.15 2.19 28.83
C LEU A 79 -16.29 1.94 30.33
N HIS A 80 -16.70 0.72 30.73
CA HIS A 80 -16.89 0.41 32.14
C HIS A 80 -15.73 -0.37 32.75
N CYS A 81 -15.07 -1.25 32.00
CA CYS A 81 -13.99 -2.10 32.54
C CYS A 81 -12.69 -2.08 31.73
N TYR A 82 -12.65 -1.31 30.64
CA TYR A 82 -11.46 -1.07 29.83
C TYR A 82 -10.95 -2.29 29.04
N ASP A 83 -11.66 -3.41 29.06
CA ASP A 83 -11.34 -4.61 28.28
C ASP A 83 -11.68 -4.43 26.78
N PHE A 84 -11.05 -5.24 25.92
CA PHE A 84 -11.17 -5.21 24.45
C PHE A 84 -11.99 -6.39 23.88
N THR A 85 -12.55 -7.25 24.74
CA THR A 85 -13.20 -8.50 24.33
C THR A 85 -14.71 -8.41 24.18
N HIS A 86 -15.34 -7.32 24.65
CA HIS A 86 -16.79 -7.17 24.66
C HIS A 86 -17.22 -5.71 24.50
N ALA A 87 -18.47 -5.52 24.07
CA ALA A 87 -19.07 -4.19 23.99
C ALA A 87 -19.52 -3.70 25.37
N THR A 88 -19.45 -2.39 25.61
CA THR A 88 -19.88 -1.76 26.89
C THR A 88 -21.28 -2.19 27.34
N ARG A 89 -22.21 -2.39 26.39
CA ARG A 89 -23.62 -2.76 26.67
C ARG A 89 -23.81 -4.13 27.35
N VAL A 90 -22.83 -5.03 27.26
CA VAL A 90 -22.88 -6.36 27.89
C VAL A 90 -21.95 -6.46 29.10
N CYS A 91 -21.45 -5.32 29.59
CA CYS A 91 -20.51 -5.30 30.70
C CYS A 91 -21.24 -5.12 32.04
N ASP A 92 -20.99 -6.05 32.96
CA ASP A 92 -21.58 -6.02 34.31
C ASP A 92 -20.68 -5.35 35.36
N LYS A 93 -19.49 -4.90 34.96
CA LYS A 93 -18.49 -4.29 35.85
C LYS A 93 -18.45 -2.79 35.63
N LYS A 94 -18.16 -2.01 36.68
CA LYS A 94 -17.81 -0.59 36.59
C LYS A 94 -16.52 -0.36 37.37
N ILE A 95 -15.49 0.09 36.69
CA ILE A 95 -14.14 0.21 37.21
C ILE A 95 -13.67 1.66 37.07
N CYS A 96 -12.97 2.15 38.08
CA CYS A 96 -12.35 3.46 38.04
C CYS A 96 -11.17 3.46 37.04
N PRO A 97 -11.11 4.41 36.09
CA PRO A 97 -10.00 4.51 35.14
C PRO A 97 -8.67 4.82 35.82
N LEU A 98 -8.71 5.53 36.96
CA LEU A 98 -7.52 6.01 37.65
C LEU A 98 -6.87 4.91 38.49
N CYS A 99 -7.63 4.17 39.29
CA CYS A 99 -7.06 3.21 40.26
C CYS A 99 -7.41 1.73 39.99
N GLY A 100 -8.29 1.45 39.02
CA GLY A 100 -8.69 0.09 38.68
C GLY A 100 -9.61 -0.61 39.69
N ALA A 101 -10.07 0.08 40.75
CA ALA A 101 -11.01 -0.45 41.73
C ALA A 101 -12.48 -0.12 41.37
N ASN A 102 -13.41 -0.89 41.92
CA ASN A 102 -14.84 -0.58 41.87
C ASN A 102 -15.20 0.34 43.04
N HIS A 103 -15.51 1.59 42.76
CA HIS A 103 -16.01 2.55 43.73
C HIS A 103 -16.89 3.60 43.06
N GLU A 104 -17.69 4.30 43.86
CA GLU A 104 -18.47 5.46 43.44
C GLU A 104 -17.82 6.75 43.97
N GLY A 105 -18.10 7.89 43.33
CA GLY A 105 -17.55 9.18 43.75
C GLY A 105 -16.08 9.42 43.38
N GLN A 106 -15.45 10.39 44.04
CA GLN A 106 -14.07 10.79 43.76
C GLN A 106 -13.07 9.69 44.11
N CYS A 107 -12.14 9.42 43.18
CA CYS A 107 -11.07 8.45 43.38
C CYS A 107 -10.00 9.02 44.31
N GLN A 108 -9.71 8.30 45.40
CA GLN A 108 -8.59 8.58 46.31
C GLN A 108 -7.46 7.55 46.19
N GLY A 109 -7.64 6.53 45.34
CA GLY A 109 -6.62 5.51 45.12
C GLY A 109 -5.43 6.02 44.29
N PRO A 110 -4.25 5.40 44.44
CA PRO A 110 -3.09 5.72 43.60
C PRO A 110 -3.38 5.40 42.13
N GLU A 111 -2.80 6.19 41.23
CA GLU A 111 -2.97 5.98 39.78
C GLU A 111 -2.32 4.67 39.34
N LYS A 112 -3.13 3.77 38.79
CA LYS A 112 -2.76 2.43 38.37
C LYS A 112 -3.62 1.96 37.21
N CYS A 113 -2.99 1.76 36.06
CA CYS A 113 -3.65 1.29 34.85
C CYS A 113 -4.10 -0.15 35.00
N ILE A 114 -5.39 -0.44 34.80
CA ILE A 114 -5.90 -1.82 34.87
C ILE A 114 -5.37 -2.73 33.75
N LEU A 115 -4.95 -2.15 32.62
CA LEU A 115 -4.47 -2.91 31.47
C LEU A 115 -3.04 -3.42 31.68
N CYS A 116 -2.12 -2.54 32.10
CA CYS A 116 -0.69 -2.82 32.17
C CYS A 116 -0.10 -2.72 33.58
N ASN A 117 -0.88 -2.34 34.59
CA ASN A 117 -0.44 -2.04 35.97
C ASN A 117 0.59 -0.90 36.09
N GLY A 118 0.67 -0.01 35.09
CA GLY A 118 1.57 1.15 35.10
C GLY A 118 1.00 2.35 35.87
N PRO A 119 1.84 3.35 36.22
CA PRO A 119 1.43 4.55 36.97
C PRO A 119 0.75 5.56 36.05
N HIS A 120 -0.40 5.20 35.49
CA HIS A 120 -1.23 6.05 34.62
C HIS A 120 -2.67 5.54 34.56
N SER A 121 -3.61 6.39 34.15
CA SER A 121 -5.01 6.04 33.90
C SER A 121 -5.17 5.02 32.78
N ALA A 122 -6.17 4.14 32.88
CA ALA A 122 -6.54 3.17 31.85
C ALA A 122 -6.90 3.81 30.48
N THR A 123 -7.24 5.10 30.47
CA THR A 123 -7.54 5.89 29.27
C THR A 123 -6.31 6.59 28.68
N SER A 124 -5.12 6.40 29.25
CA SER A 124 -3.91 7.10 28.81
C SER A 124 -3.33 6.48 27.53
N ASN A 125 -3.00 7.31 26.55
CA ASN A 125 -2.38 6.91 25.29
C ASN A 125 -0.95 6.35 25.44
N ILE A 126 -0.33 6.52 26.61
CA ILE A 126 1.00 5.97 26.91
C ILE A 126 0.93 4.49 27.32
N CYS A 127 -0.27 3.92 27.47
CA CYS A 127 -0.42 2.55 27.93
C CYS A 127 0.09 1.55 26.88
N PRO A 128 1.12 0.73 27.19
CA PRO A 128 1.70 -0.20 26.22
C PRO A 128 0.70 -1.28 25.77
N ARG A 129 -0.29 -1.61 26.60
CA ARG A 129 -1.34 -2.58 26.25
C ARG A 129 -2.35 -2.00 25.27
N LEU A 130 -2.68 -0.71 25.40
CA LEU A 130 -3.55 -0.02 24.45
C LEU A 130 -2.86 0.14 23.09
N THR A 131 -1.58 0.55 23.11
CA THR A 131 -0.75 0.61 21.89
C THR A 131 -0.62 -0.76 21.22
N LEU A 132 -0.45 -1.83 21.99
CA LEU A 132 -0.40 -3.19 21.47
C LEU A 132 -1.71 -3.58 20.78
N GLU A 133 -2.85 -3.33 21.41
CA GLU A 133 -4.15 -3.65 20.81
C GLU A 133 -4.38 -2.88 19.51
N GLN A 134 -3.95 -1.62 19.44
CA GLN A 134 -3.99 -0.82 18.22
C GLN A 134 -3.16 -1.45 17.09
N LYS A 135 -1.93 -1.92 17.39
CA LYS A 135 -1.09 -2.61 16.41
C LYS A 135 -1.68 -3.94 15.96
N ILE A 136 -2.32 -4.69 16.87
CA ILE A 136 -3.01 -5.94 16.53
C ILE A 136 -4.19 -5.67 15.60
N LEU A 137 -4.96 -4.62 15.86
CA LEU A 137 -6.08 -4.21 15.04
C LEU A 137 -5.63 -3.74 13.64
N GLU A 138 -4.54 -3.00 13.57
CA GLU A 138 -3.91 -2.61 12.31
C GLU A 138 -3.39 -3.84 11.53
N PHE A 139 -2.74 -4.78 12.22
CA PHE A 139 -2.28 -6.04 11.64
C PHE A 139 -3.45 -6.90 11.14
N LYS A 140 -4.54 -6.97 11.90
CA LYS A 140 -5.78 -7.65 11.51
C LYS A 140 -6.28 -7.12 10.17
N CYS A 141 -6.41 -5.80 10.03
CA CYS A 141 -6.95 -5.18 8.82
C CYS A 141 -6.01 -5.39 7.62
N ARG A 142 -4.70 -5.18 7.79
CA ARG A 142 -3.70 -5.39 6.72
C ARG A 142 -3.62 -6.82 6.18
N ASN A 143 -4.01 -7.81 6.97
CA ASN A 143 -3.88 -9.22 6.62
C ASN A 143 -5.24 -9.91 6.45
N HIS A 144 -6.34 -9.14 6.46
CA HIS A 144 -7.71 -9.65 6.36
C HIS A 144 -8.03 -10.82 7.32
N LEU A 145 -7.57 -10.69 8.57
CA LEU A 145 -7.71 -11.74 9.58
C LEU A 145 -8.92 -11.50 10.48
N THR A 146 -9.37 -12.57 11.15
CA THR A 146 -10.21 -12.38 12.35
C THR A 146 -9.37 -11.80 13.49
N ILE A 147 -10.01 -11.10 14.44
CA ILE A 147 -9.32 -10.55 15.62
C ILE A 147 -8.62 -11.64 16.44
N GLY A 148 -9.18 -12.85 16.49
CA GLY A 148 -8.61 -13.99 17.19
C GLY A 148 -7.32 -14.50 16.53
N GLU A 149 -7.30 -14.60 15.20
CA GLU A 149 -6.12 -14.97 14.43
C GLU A 149 -5.02 -13.91 14.52
N ALA A 150 -5.38 -12.63 14.39
CA ALA A 150 -4.45 -11.52 14.54
C ALA A 150 -3.76 -11.53 15.90
N ARG A 151 -4.51 -11.68 17.01
CA ARG A 151 -3.95 -11.79 18.36
C ARG A 151 -3.02 -13.01 18.51
N ARG A 152 -3.39 -14.15 17.92
CA ARG A 152 -2.57 -15.37 17.95
C ARG A 152 -1.24 -15.14 17.23
N LEU A 153 -1.27 -14.70 15.97
CA LEU A 153 -0.06 -14.50 15.17
C LEU A 153 0.86 -13.45 15.79
N TYR A 154 0.30 -12.33 16.28
CA TYR A 154 1.07 -11.28 16.95
C TYR A 154 1.72 -11.77 18.25
N ALA A 155 1.09 -12.70 18.99
CA ALA A 155 1.68 -13.31 20.17
C ALA A 155 2.79 -14.32 19.85
N HIS A 156 2.74 -14.98 18.67
CA HIS A 156 3.77 -15.92 18.23
C HIS A 156 4.99 -15.19 17.66
N SER A 157 4.81 -14.08 16.95
CA SER A 157 5.93 -13.25 16.45
C SER A 157 6.80 -12.66 17.58
N SER A 158 6.24 -12.49 18.79
CA SER A 158 6.98 -12.05 19.98
C SER A 158 7.65 -13.17 20.79
N LYS A 159 7.39 -14.45 20.45
CA LYS A 159 7.87 -15.63 21.18
C LYS A 159 8.92 -16.41 20.38
N THR A 160 9.81 -15.73 19.65
CA THR A 160 11.02 -16.37 19.12
C THR A 160 11.96 -16.68 20.29
N ASN A 161 11.71 -17.82 20.92
CA ASN A 161 12.56 -18.36 21.96
C ASN A 161 13.88 -18.78 21.29
N TYR A 162 15.01 -18.60 21.98
CA TYR A 162 16.35 -18.96 21.48
C TYR A 162 16.42 -20.38 20.89
N SER A 163 15.68 -21.32 21.47
CA SER A 163 15.57 -22.71 21.03
C SER A 163 14.85 -22.91 19.68
N GLU A 164 13.97 -21.97 19.29
CA GLU A 164 13.25 -21.99 18.01
C GLU A 164 14.11 -21.33 16.92
N ALA A 165 14.82 -20.24 17.25
CA ALA A 165 15.84 -19.64 16.39
C ALA A 165 17.01 -20.61 16.08
N ALA A 166 17.43 -21.42 17.06
CA ALA A 166 18.48 -22.43 16.87
C ALA A 166 18.06 -23.60 15.95
N LYS A 167 16.77 -23.96 15.93
CA LYS A 167 16.23 -24.97 14.99
C LYS A 167 16.11 -24.45 13.56
N ILE A 168 15.85 -23.16 13.39
CA ILE A 168 15.80 -22.51 12.07
C ILE A 168 17.22 -22.44 11.45
N ASN A 169 18.26 -22.27 12.26
CA ASN A 169 19.65 -22.23 11.78
C ASN A 169 20.20 -23.59 11.27
N SER A 170 19.54 -24.71 11.59
CA SER A 170 19.87 -26.01 11.00
C SER A 170 19.09 -26.33 9.70
N ALA A 171 18.19 -25.43 9.30
CA ALA A 171 17.35 -25.57 8.11
C ALA A 171 17.25 -24.24 7.34
N ALA A 172 18.27 -23.38 7.42
CA ALA A 172 18.35 -22.23 6.55
C ALA A 172 18.49 -22.76 5.11
N PRO A 173 17.51 -22.53 4.22
CA PRO A 173 17.72 -22.84 2.81
C PRO A 173 18.92 -22.02 2.33
N ASN A 174 19.82 -22.66 1.60
CA ASN A 174 21.02 -21.99 1.09
C ASN A 174 20.57 -20.72 0.34
N ILE A 175 20.88 -19.54 0.88
CA ILE A 175 20.48 -18.25 0.30
C ILE A 175 20.97 -18.16 -1.15
N GLU A 176 22.12 -18.77 -1.43
CA GLU A 176 22.67 -18.91 -2.77
C GLU A 176 21.73 -19.69 -3.70
N GLU A 177 21.12 -20.77 -3.22
CA GLU A 177 20.21 -21.60 -4.01
C GLU A 177 18.86 -20.92 -4.27
N ILE A 178 18.32 -20.18 -3.30
CA ILE A 178 17.11 -19.35 -3.51
C ILE A 178 17.38 -18.24 -4.53
N VAL A 179 18.53 -17.57 -4.41
CA VAL A 179 18.94 -16.52 -5.34
C VAL A 179 19.13 -17.11 -6.74
N ASN A 180 19.79 -18.25 -6.88
CA ASN A 180 19.97 -18.92 -8.17
C ASN A 180 18.63 -19.33 -8.80
N GLN A 181 17.71 -19.93 -8.04
CA GLN A 181 16.38 -20.27 -8.54
C GLN A 181 15.59 -19.03 -9.00
N ARG A 182 15.67 -17.92 -8.26
CA ARG A 182 15.03 -16.65 -8.65
C ARG A 182 15.64 -16.07 -9.93
N VAL A 183 16.97 -16.10 -10.05
CA VAL A 183 17.69 -15.62 -11.24
C VAL A 183 17.32 -16.46 -12.46
N GLU A 184 17.32 -17.79 -12.34
CA GLU A 184 16.92 -18.69 -13.43
C GLU A 184 15.48 -18.43 -13.88
N SER A 185 14.55 -18.27 -12.94
CA SER A 185 13.15 -17.95 -13.25
C SER A 185 13.01 -16.60 -13.97
N ILE A 186 13.76 -15.57 -13.55
CA ILE A 186 13.77 -14.26 -14.22
C ILE A 186 14.31 -14.39 -15.65
N VAL A 187 15.44 -15.09 -15.83
CA VAL A 187 16.06 -15.30 -17.14
C VAL A 187 15.10 -16.04 -18.08
N GLN A 188 14.47 -17.13 -17.61
CA GLN A 188 13.49 -17.87 -18.41
C GLN A 188 12.30 -17.00 -18.82
N ASN A 189 11.75 -16.21 -17.90
CA ASN A 189 10.64 -15.30 -18.20
C ASN A 189 11.02 -14.23 -19.23
N ILE A 190 12.24 -13.69 -19.16
CA ILE A 190 12.75 -12.73 -20.14
C ILE A 190 12.92 -13.40 -21.50
N THR A 191 13.53 -14.60 -21.56
CA THR A 191 13.73 -15.34 -22.80
C THR A 191 12.39 -15.63 -23.49
N ILE A 192 11.41 -16.15 -22.76
CA ILE A 192 10.07 -16.44 -23.31
C ILE A 192 9.41 -15.16 -23.85
N LYS A 193 9.50 -14.05 -23.12
CA LYS A 193 8.94 -12.76 -23.60
C LYS A 193 9.65 -12.23 -24.85
N MET A 194 10.98 -12.36 -24.91
CA MET A 194 11.78 -11.96 -26.08
C MET A 194 11.43 -12.80 -27.31
N GLU A 195 11.26 -14.12 -27.14
CA GLU A 195 10.83 -15.02 -28.21
C GLU A 195 9.42 -14.65 -28.70
N GLN A 196 8.46 -14.43 -27.78
CA GLN A 196 7.11 -14.00 -28.12
C GLN A 196 7.08 -12.68 -28.89
N GLN A 197 7.86 -11.69 -28.47
CA GLN A 197 7.99 -10.41 -29.19
C GLN A 197 8.60 -10.60 -30.58
N THR A 198 9.59 -11.50 -30.71
CA THR A 198 10.22 -11.81 -32.00
C THR A 198 9.22 -12.45 -32.95
N THR A 199 8.41 -13.40 -32.48
CA THR A 199 7.35 -14.03 -33.28
C THR A 199 6.31 -13.00 -33.74
N LEU A 200 5.83 -12.13 -32.84
CA LEU A 200 4.89 -11.07 -33.19
C LEU A 200 5.45 -10.13 -34.26
N LEU A 201 6.74 -9.76 -34.16
CA LEU A 201 7.38 -8.91 -35.17
C LEU A 201 7.44 -9.60 -36.53
N ILE A 202 7.74 -10.90 -36.57
CA ILE A 202 7.74 -11.70 -37.81
C ILE A 202 6.34 -11.76 -38.41
N GLU A 203 5.31 -11.99 -37.62
CA GLU A 203 3.92 -12.02 -38.10
C GLU A 203 3.47 -10.68 -38.68
N ILE A 204 3.77 -9.57 -38.00
CA ILE A 204 3.48 -8.22 -38.49
C ILE A 204 4.18 -7.98 -39.83
N PHE A 205 5.45 -8.39 -39.95
CA PHE A 205 6.22 -8.22 -41.17
C PHE A 205 5.65 -9.06 -42.32
N GLN A 206 5.32 -10.33 -42.08
CA GLN A 206 4.67 -11.21 -43.05
C GLN A 206 3.34 -10.61 -43.53
N LYS A 207 2.48 -10.17 -42.60
CA LYS A 207 1.19 -9.56 -42.93
C LYS A 207 1.35 -8.29 -43.76
N THR A 208 2.36 -7.48 -43.45
CA THR A 208 2.66 -6.26 -44.19
C THR A 208 3.09 -6.58 -45.63
N ILE A 209 3.95 -7.59 -45.81
CA ILE A 209 4.34 -8.04 -47.16
C ILE A 209 3.15 -8.58 -47.93
N GLU A 210 2.32 -9.43 -47.33
CA GLU A 210 1.10 -9.96 -47.98
C GLU A 210 0.19 -8.82 -48.46
N ASN A 211 -0.03 -7.82 -47.61
CA ASN A 211 -0.86 -6.67 -47.96
C ASN A 211 -0.27 -5.86 -49.11
N LEU A 212 1.05 -5.64 -49.12
CA LEU A 212 1.75 -4.95 -50.21
C LEU A 212 1.66 -5.74 -51.52
N VAL A 213 1.84 -7.06 -51.48
CA VAL A 213 1.71 -7.93 -52.66
C VAL A 213 0.27 -7.88 -53.19
N GLN A 214 -0.74 -8.03 -52.33
CA GLN A 214 -2.15 -7.93 -52.72
C GLN A 214 -2.48 -6.56 -53.33
N TYR A 215 -1.96 -5.49 -52.76
CA TYR A 215 -2.11 -4.15 -53.31
C TYR A 215 -1.52 -4.04 -54.72
N LEU A 216 -0.27 -4.49 -54.92
CA LEU A 216 0.36 -4.48 -56.24
C LEU A 216 -0.43 -5.29 -57.27
N VAL A 217 -0.86 -6.51 -56.93
CA VAL A 217 -1.68 -7.36 -57.81
C VAL A 217 -2.97 -6.64 -58.23
N SER A 218 -3.63 -5.95 -57.29
CA SER A 218 -4.85 -5.18 -57.58
C SER A 218 -4.61 -4.01 -58.54
N VAL A 219 -3.47 -3.33 -58.42
CA VAL A 219 -3.08 -2.23 -59.31
C VAL A 219 -2.84 -2.75 -60.72
N PHE A 220 -2.12 -3.87 -60.87
CA PHE A 220 -1.86 -4.49 -62.18
C PHE A 220 -3.15 -4.95 -62.89
N HIS A 221 -4.09 -5.55 -62.16
CA HIS A 221 -5.38 -5.96 -62.74
C HIS A 221 -6.22 -4.75 -63.21
N GLN A 222 -6.14 -3.63 -62.50
CA GLN A 222 -6.83 -2.39 -62.88
C GLN A 222 -6.21 -1.71 -64.11
N THR A 223 -4.91 -1.88 -64.34
CA THR A 223 -4.23 -1.35 -65.54
C THR A 223 -4.51 -2.18 -66.78
N ASP A 224 -4.64 -3.51 -66.66
CA ASP A 224 -4.97 -4.39 -67.79
C ASP A 224 -6.42 -4.21 -68.28
N LEU A 225 -7.35 -3.84 -67.39
CA LEU A 225 -8.75 -3.55 -67.75
C LEU A 225 -8.98 -2.16 -68.37
N LYS A 226 -7.96 -1.28 -68.38
CA LYS A 226 -8.04 0.10 -68.90
C LYS A 226 -7.34 0.32 -70.24
N ASN A 227 -6.70 -0.70 -70.82
CA ASN A 227 -6.15 -0.66 -72.17
C ASN A 227 -7.02 -1.50 -73.14
N PRO A 228 -7.94 -0.89 -73.90
CA PRO A 228 -8.53 -1.49 -75.10
C PRO A 228 -7.55 -1.54 -76.28
#